data_AF-A0A1J3DXJ8-F1
#
_entry.id   AF-A0A1J3DXJ8-F1
#
_cell.length_a   1.000
_cell.length_b   1.000
_cell.length_c   1.000
_cell.angle_alpha   90.00
_cell.angle_beta   90.00
_cell.angle_gamma   90.00
#
_symmetry.space_group_name_H-M   'P 1'
#
loop_
_entity.id
_entity.type
_entity.pdbx_description
1 polymer ?
#
loop_
_entity_poly.entity_id
_entity_poly.type
_entity_poly.pdbx_seq_one_letter_code
_entity_poly.pdbx_strand_id
1 'polypeptide(L)'
;EYRPGSDNRVADALSRRPPEKEFQQLSITAPLCLDRKELASQLCLDPDLVKILRALTEGQVVEGYRLGEGLLFHEGKLVLPRNSKFTQQVLEQFHAGVIGGHEGVLKTYKRLSREVYWKGMKKDVEVFITNCQICQYNKYSTLSPAGLLSPLPIPTQVWSDISLDFIEGLPISHGFDVILVVVDRLSKYAHFLSLKHPFTAKSVAELFIKEI
;
A
#
# COMPACT_ATOMS: atom_id res chain seq x y z
N GLU A 1 34.26 -6.09 -15.47
CA GLU A 1 35.08 -4.91 -15.14
C GLU A 1 34.34 -3.65 -15.53
N TYR A 2 34.29 -2.66 -14.63
CA TYR A 2 33.71 -1.35 -14.88
C TYR A 2 34.67 -0.50 -15.73
N ARG A 3 34.15 0.18 -16.77
CA ARG A 3 34.95 1.11 -17.59
C ARG A 3 34.48 2.55 -17.36
N PRO A 4 35.34 3.45 -16.83
CA PRO A 4 34.99 4.86 -16.60
C PRO A 4 34.80 5.64 -17.92
N GLY A 5 33.96 6.67 -17.86
CA GLY A 5 33.28 7.26 -19.01
C GLY A 5 34.15 7.92 -20.09
N SER A 6 35.41 8.26 -19.83
CA SER A 6 36.31 8.83 -20.84
C SER A 6 36.73 7.83 -21.93
N ASP A 7 36.60 6.53 -21.65
CA ASP A 7 37.00 5.44 -22.56
C ASP A 7 35.81 4.85 -23.33
N ASN A 8 34.60 5.38 -23.14
CA ASN A 8 33.41 4.98 -23.90
C ASN A 8 33.31 5.79 -25.22
N ARG A 9 34.22 5.50 -26.17
CA ARG A 9 34.36 6.26 -27.43
C ARG A 9 33.48 5.77 -28.58
N VAL A 10 32.47 4.92 -28.34
CA VAL A 10 31.55 4.46 -29.38
C VAL A 10 30.23 5.23 -29.27
N ALA A 11 29.90 5.94 -30.33
CA ALA A 11 28.72 6.78 -30.45
C ALA A 11 27.41 5.98 -30.29
N ASP A 12 26.51 6.50 -29.45
CA ASP A 12 25.15 5.99 -29.25
C ASP A 12 24.36 6.07 -30.57
N ALA A 13 23.92 4.91 -31.06
CA ALA A 13 23.20 4.75 -32.32
C ALA A 13 21.69 5.10 -32.22
N LEU A 14 21.26 5.84 -31.19
CA LEU A 14 19.86 6.22 -30.99
C LEU A 14 19.54 7.71 -31.16
N SER A 15 20.39 8.47 -31.86
CA SER A 15 20.04 9.84 -32.24
C SER A 15 20.07 10.03 -33.75
N ARG A 16 18.91 9.79 -34.39
CA ARG A 16 18.48 10.31 -35.70
C ARG A 16 17.07 9.80 -36.03
N ARG A 17 16.05 10.43 -35.46
CA ARG A 17 14.70 10.44 -36.04
C ARG A 17 14.47 11.81 -36.72
N PRO A 18 13.94 11.86 -37.95
CA PRO A 18 13.59 13.13 -38.59
C PRO A 18 12.42 13.79 -37.85
N PRO A 19 12.25 15.13 -37.96
CA PRO A 19 11.17 15.84 -37.29
C PRO A 19 9.87 15.61 -38.07
N GLU A 20 9.13 14.56 -37.73
CA GLU A 20 7.78 14.36 -38.27
C GLU A 20 6.74 14.65 -37.20
N LYS A 21 6.12 15.84 -37.36
CA LYS A 21 4.97 16.41 -36.65
C LYS A 21 5.19 16.62 -35.14
N GLU A 22 5.06 17.88 -34.72
CA GLU A 22 4.99 18.27 -33.30
C GLU A 22 3.90 17.45 -32.59
N PHE A 23 4.32 16.41 -31.87
CA PHE A 23 3.47 15.76 -30.88
C PHE A 23 3.36 16.70 -29.68
N GLN A 24 2.25 17.42 -29.60
CA GLN A 24 1.88 18.24 -28.45
C GLN A 24 1.42 17.32 -27.31
N GLN A 25 2.36 16.63 -26.67
CA GLN A 25 2.12 15.79 -25.50
C GLN A 25 2.64 16.50 -24.24
N LEU A 26 1.79 16.56 -23.22
CA LEU A 26 2.21 16.91 -21.87
C LEU A 26 2.78 15.66 -21.21
N SER A 27 4.09 15.65 -20.96
CA SER A 27 4.74 14.59 -20.21
C SER A 27 4.51 14.82 -18.72
N ILE A 28 3.72 13.98 -18.10
CA ILE A 28 3.65 13.85 -16.65
C ILE A 28 4.77 12.88 -16.22
N THR A 29 5.26 12.97 -14.98
CA THR A 29 6.29 12.07 -14.41
C THR A 29 5.90 10.58 -14.43
N ALA A 30 4.66 10.25 -14.83
CA ALA A 30 4.22 8.91 -15.21
C ALA A 30 3.86 8.88 -16.70
N PRO A 31 4.14 7.77 -17.43
CA PRO A 31 3.87 7.68 -18.86
C PRO A 31 2.36 7.64 -19.06
N LEU A 32 1.76 8.82 -19.20
CA LEU A 32 0.36 9.02 -19.48
C LEU A 32 0.26 10.09 -20.56
N CYS A 33 -0.11 9.67 -21.77
CA CYS A 33 -0.37 10.58 -22.86
C CYS A 33 -1.79 11.11 -22.72
N LEU A 34 -1.94 12.30 -22.12
CA LEU A 34 -3.21 13.02 -22.12
C LEU A 34 -3.39 13.71 -23.47
N ASP A 35 -4.43 13.36 -24.21
CA ASP A 35 -4.79 14.09 -25.44
C ASP A 35 -5.26 15.50 -25.06
N ARG A 36 -4.48 16.51 -25.45
CA ARG A 36 -4.74 17.92 -25.16
C ARG A 36 -6.09 18.39 -25.69
N LYS A 37 -6.47 18.01 -26.91
CA LYS A 37 -7.71 18.50 -27.55
C LYS A 37 -8.92 17.96 -26.81
N GLU A 38 -8.85 16.69 -26.44
CA GLU A 38 -9.90 16.04 -25.67
C GLU A 38 -9.93 16.54 -24.22
N LEU A 39 -8.78 16.84 -23.61
CA LEU A 39 -8.78 17.46 -22.28
C LEU A 39 -9.43 18.84 -22.30
N ALA A 40 -9.11 19.65 -23.32
CA ALA A 40 -9.74 20.95 -23.52
C ALA A 40 -11.26 20.83 -23.74
N SER A 41 -11.72 19.84 -24.52
CA SER A 41 -13.16 19.61 -24.71
C SER A 41 -13.86 19.21 -23.41
N GLN A 42 -13.24 18.39 -22.57
CA GLN A 42 -13.78 17.95 -21.29
C GLN A 42 -13.82 19.07 -20.25
N LEU A 43 -12.88 20.02 -20.27
CA LEU A 43 -12.92 21.22 -19.42
C LEU A 43 -14.19 22.05 -19.68
N CYS A 44 -14.69 22.08 -20.92
CA CYS A 44 -15.91 22.78 -21.30
C CYS A 44 -17.21 22.11 -20.81
N LEU A 45 -17.13 20.86 -20.32
CA LEU A 45 -18.28 20.13 -19.80
C LEU A 45 -18.51 20.37 -18.30
N ASP A 46 -17.49 20.82 -17.58
CA ASP A 46 -17.57 21.09 -16.15
C ASP A 46 -18.04 22.55 -15.91
N PRO A 47 -19.25 22.78 -15.36
CA PRO A 47 -19.80 24.13 -15.22
C PRO A 47 -18.95 25.07 -14.35
N ASP A 48 -18.22 24.53 -13.37
CA ASP A 48 -17.39 25.34 -12.49
C ASP A 48 -16.08 25.72 -13.18
N LEU A 49 -15.48 24.79 -13.94
CA LEU A 49 -14.29 25.09 -14.74
C LEU A 49 -14.62 26.04 -15.90
N VAL A 50 -15.81 25.94 -16.51
CA VAL A 50 -16.27 26.87 -17.55
C VAL A 50 -16.36 28.30 -17.03
N LYS A 51 -16.84 28.53 -15.79
CA LYS A 51 -16.85 29.87 -15.19
C LYS A 51 -15.45 30.45 -15.08
N ILE A 52 -14.49 29.62 -14.63
CA ILE A 52 -13.08 30.02 -14.51
C ILE A 52 -12.49 30.34 -15.88
N LEU A 53 -12.75 29.47 -16.87
CA LEU A 53 -12.27 29.68 -18.24
C LEU A 53 -12.81 30.98 -18.86
N ARG A 54 -14.11 31.29 -18.66
CA ARG A 54 -14.70 32.55 -19.15
C ARG A 54 -14.06 33.76 -18.49
N ALA A 55 -13.95 33.76 -17.16
CA ALA A 55 -13.32 34.85 -16.42
C ALA A 55 -11.88 35.11 -16.91
N LEU A 56 -11.07 34.06 -17.10
CA LEU A 56 -9.71 34.19 -17.62
C LEU A 56 -9.67 34.67 -19.08
N THR A 57 -10.63 34.27 -19.91
CA THR A 57 -10.73 34.71 -21.31
C THR A 57 -11.15 36.18 -21.43
N GLU A 58 -11.98 36.65 -20.49
CA GLU A 58 -12.40 38.05 -20.35
C GLU A 58 -11.31 38.94 -19.71
N GLY A 59 -10.14 38.38 -19.41
CA GLY A 59 -9.00 39.11 -18.84
C GLY A 59 -9.08 39.31 -17.32
N GLN A 60 -10.02 38.66 -16.63
CA GLN A 60 -10.09 38.69 -15.18
C GLN A 60 -9.01 37.79 -14.57
N VAL A 61 -8.43 38.24 -13.45
CA VAL A 61 -7.49 37.43 -12.68
C VAL A 61 -8.27 36.54 -11.72
N VAL A 62 -8.19 35.23 -11.92
CA VAL A 62 -8.71 34.23 -10.98
C VAL A 62 -7.53 33.70 -10.17
N GLU A 63 -7.58 33.82 -8.85
CA GLU A 63 -6.48 33.45 -7.95
C GLU A 63 -6.04 32.00 -8.16
N GLY A 64 -4.73 31.80 -8.33
CA GLY A 64 -4.13 30.48 -8.54
C GLY A 64 -4.32 29.89 -9.93
N TYR A 65 -5.30 30.35 -10.72
CA TYR A 65 -5.59 29.80 -12.05
C TYR A 65 -4.91 30.55 -13.19
N ARG A 66 -4.44 29.80 -14.19
CA ARG A 66 -3.87 30.33 -15.44
C ARG A 66 -4.33 29.50 -16.63
N LEU A 67 -4.60 30.18 -17.74
CA LEU A 67 -4.92 29.57 -19.02
C LEU A 67 -3.66 29.56 -19.91
N GLY A 68 -3.29 28.40 -20.45
CA GLY A 68 -2.15 28.25 -21.35
C GLY A 68 -2.44 27.20 -22.43
N GLU A 69 -2.29 27.58 -23.71
CA GLU A 69 -2.51 26.70 -24.86
C GLU A 69 -3.85 25.93 -24.84
N GLY A 70 -4.92 26.55 -24.33
CA GLY A 70 -6.25 25.93 -24.22
C GLY A 70 -6.42 24.97 -23.03
N LEU A 71 -5.44 24.93 -22.12
CA LEU A 71 -5.47 24.14 -20.90
C LEU A 71 -5.49 25.03 -19.66
N LEU A 72 -6.17 24.53 -18.63
CA LEU A 72 -6.28 25.21 -17.35
C LEU A 72 -5.23 24.68 -16.37
N PHE A 73 -4.54 25.58 -15.69
CA PHE A 73 -3.56 25.27 -14.67
C PHE A 73 -3.93 25.95 -13.35
N HIS A 74 -3.66 25.28 -12.22
CA HIS A 74 -3.82 25.83 -10.88
C HIS A 74 -2.49 25.70 -10.14
N GLU A 75 -1.88 26.83 -9.74
CA GLU A 75 -0.55 26.88 -9.11
C GLU A 75 0.54 26.12 -9.91
N GLY A 76 0.45 26.16 -11.24
CA GLY A 76 1.37 25.44 -12.14
C GLY A 76 1.06 23.95 -12.33
N LYS A 77 0.01 23.40 -11.71
CA LYS A 77 -0.44 22.01 -11.88
C LYS A 77 -1.56 21.96 -12.91
N LEU A 78 -1.59 20.91 -13.73
CA LEU A 78 -2.63 20.74 -14.75
C LEU A 78 -4.00 20.47 -14.10
N VAL A 79 -5.01 21.24 -14.46
CA VAL A 79 -6.37 21.05 -13.94
C VAL A 79 -7.09 19.98 -14.73
N LEU A 80 -7.61 18.98 -14.03
CA LEU A 80 -8.44 17.93 -14.63
C LEU A 80 -9.91 18.11 -14.24
N PRO A 81 -10.86 17.93 -15.18
CA PRO A 81 -12.27 17.83 -14.82
C PRO A 81 -12.51 16.60 -13.96
N ARG A 82 -13.12 16.78 -12.78
CA ARG A 82 -13.25 15.72 -11.77
C ARG A 82 -13.91 14.46 -12.32
N ASN A 83 -14.98 14.61 -13.10
CA ASN A 83 -15.77 13.51 -13.65
C ASN A 83 -15.31 13.07 -15.06
N SER A 84 -14.06 13.35 -15.44
CA SER A 84 -13.51 12.96 -16.73
C SER A 84 -12.77 11.62 -16.69
N LYS A 85 -12.66 10.98 -17.85
CA LYS A 85 -11.81 9.79 -18.04
C LYS A 85 -10.35 10.02 -17.65
N PHE A 86 -9.86 11.26 -17.76
CA PHE A 86 -8.48 11.61 -17.44
C PHE A 86 -8.20 11.48 -15.95
N THR A 87 -9.13 11.91 -15.09
CA THR A 87 -9.01 11.75 -13.64
C THR A 87 -8.89 10.27 -13.26
N GLN A 88 -9.70 9.41 -13.87
CA GLN A 88 -9.63 7.96 -13.64
C GLN A 88 -8.31 7.36 -14.14
N GLN A 89 -7.87 7.71 -15.35
CA GLN A 89 -6.61 7.23 -15.94
C GLN A 89 -5.40 7.65 -15.09
N VAL A 90 -5.41 8.89 -14.60
CA VAL A 90 -4.35 9.42 -13.74
C VAL A 90 -4.37 8.71 -12.38
N LEU A 91 -5.53 8.48 -11.77
CA LEU A 91 -5.64 7.71 -10.53
C LEU A 91 -5.09 6.28 -10.68
N GLU A 92 -5.50 5.58 -11.74
CA GLU A 92 -5.03 4.23 -12.05
C GLU A 92 -3.52 4.20 -12.22
N GLN A 93 -2.97 5.09 -13.05
CA GLN A 93 -1.54 5.08 -13.36
C GLN A 93 -0.67 5.45 -12.16
N PHE A 94 -1.09 6.41 -11.34
CA PHE A 94 -0.34 6.85 -10.17
C PHE A 94 -0.49 5.92 -8.95
N HIS A 95 -1.49 5.03 -8.96
CA HIS A 95 -1.69 4.04 -7.92
C HIS A 95 -1.20 2.65 -8.33
N ALA A 96 -1.75 2.08 -9.40
CA ALA A 96 -1.51 0.70 -9.84
C ALA A 96 -0.36 0.59 -10.85
N GLY A 97 0.01 1.69 -11.51
CA GLY A 97 1.14 1.73 -12.43
C GLY A 97 2.48 1.45 -11.74
N VAL A 98 3.53 1.24 -12.54
CA VAL A 98 4.89 0.92 -12.09
C VAL A 98 5.43 1.94 -11.06
N ILE A 99 5.07 3.20 -11.21
CA ILE A 99 5.48 4.29 -10.30
C ILE A 99 4.65 4.29 -9.01
N GLY A 100 3.39 3.88 -9.09
CA GLY A 100 2.44 3.88 -7.99
C GLY A 100 2.63 2.73 -7.03
N GLY A 101 2.86 1.52 -7.56
CA GLY A 101 3.18 0.32 -6.78
C GLY A 101 2.13 -0.04 -5.71
N HIS A 102 0.84 0.27 -5.95
CA HIS A 102 -0.26 0.09 -5.02
C HIS A 102 -0.06 0.74 -3.64
N GLU A 103 0.69 1.84 -3.59
CA GLU A 103 0.96 2.51 -2.33
C GLU A 103 -0.29 3.19 -1.73
N GLY A 104 -0.21 3.44 -0.42
CA GLY A 104 -1.29 4.05 0.36
C GLY A 104 -1.63 5.49 -0.05
N VAL A 105 -2.78 5.95 0.43
CA VAL A 105 -3.42 7.24 0.12
C VAL A 105 -2.44 8.41 0.11
N LEU A 106 -1.68 8.60 1.19
CA LEU A 106 -0.80 9.75 1.34
C LEU A 106 0.31 9.81 0.28
N LYS A 107 0.91 8.66 -0.06
CA LYS A 107 1.98 8.59 -1.05
C LYS A 107 1.44 8.85 -2.46
N THR A 108 0.33 8.22 -2.81
CA THR A 108 -0.36 8.41 -4.09
C THR A 108 -0.82 9.86 -4.27
N TYR A 109 -1.47 10.44 -3.25
CA TYR A 109 -1.90 11.84 -3.26
C TYR A 109 -0.72 12.80 -3.43
N LYS A 110 0.38 12.60 -2.70
CA LYS A 110 1.57 13.45 -2.83
C LYS A 110 2.15 13.42 -4.24
N ARG A 111 2.21 12.26 -4.89
CA ARG A 111 2.66 12.16 -6.29
C ARG A 111 1.73 12.92 -7.23
N LEU A 112 0.43 12.68 -7.12
CA LEU A 112 -0.58 13.35 -7.95
C LEU A 112 -0.53 14.87 -7.80
N SER A 113 -0.46 15.35 -6.56
CA SER A 113 -0.48 16.78 -6.23
C SER A 113 0.70 17.59 -6.77
N ARG A 114 1.75 16.93 -7.28
CA ARG A 114 2.89 17.58 -7.95
C ARG A 114 2.60 17.91 -9.41
N GLU A 115 1.72 17.15 -10.05
CA GLU A 115 1.53 17.17 -11.50
C GLU A 115 0.16 17.74 -11.89
N VAL A 116 -0.88 17.37 -11.12
CA VAL A 116 -2.27 17.62 -11.46
C VAL A 116 -3.06 18.15 -10.27
N TYR A 117 -4.21 18.75 -10.58
CA TYR A 117 -5.13 19.28 -9.59
C TYR A 117 -6.58 19.10 -10.04
N TRP A 118 -7.45 18.75 -9.10
CA TRP A 118 -8.89 18.96 -9.23
C TRP A 118 -9.52 19.14 -7.85
N LYS A 119 -10.67 19.80 -7.81
CA LYS A 119 -11.39 20.04 -6.56
C LYS A 119 -11.86 18.71 -5.97
N GLY A 120 -11.45 18.41 -4.74
CA GLY A 120 -11.79 17.16 -4.05
C GLY A 120 -10.81 16.01 -4.27
N MET A 121 -9.67 16.23 -4.96
CA MET A 121 -8.69 15.20 -5.30
C MET A 121 -8.30 14.26 -4.16
N LYS A 122 -8.04 14.77 -2.96
CA LYS A 122 -7.66 13.93 -1.82
C LYS A 122 -8.74 12.88 -1.49
N LYS A 123 -10.01 13.30 -1.47
CA LYS A 123 -11.15 12.42 -1.19
C LYS A 123 -11.34 11.38 -2.30
N ASP A 124 -11.15 11.78 -3.55
CA ASP A 124 -11.25 10.86 -4.69
C ASP A 124 -10.13 9.82 -4.67
N VAL A 125 -8.90 10.21 -4.28
CA VAL A 125 -7.78 9.27 -4.06
C VAL A 125 -8.08 8.27 -2.93
N GLU A 126 -8.63 8.75 -1.81
CA GLU A 126 -9.05 7.91 -0.69
C GLU A 126 -10.09 6.87 -1.12
N VAL A 127 -11.14 7.32 -1.82
CA VAL A 127 -12.20 6.44 -2.34
C VAL A 127 -11.63 5.43 -3.32
N PHE A 128 -10.78 5.86 -4.25
CA PHE A 128 -10.18 5.00 -5.26
C PHE A 128 -9.36 3.88 -4.63
N ILE A 129 -8.48 4.20 -3.67
CA ILE A 129 -7.61 3.21 -3.03
C ILE A 129 -8.39 2.30 -2.08
N THR A 130 -9.42 2.83 -1.41
CA THR A 130 -10.31 2.01 -0.57
C THR A 130 -11.05 0.97 -1.41
N ASN A 131 -11.38 1.29 -2.66
CA ASN A 131 -12.01 0.37 -3.60
C ASN A 131 -11.03 -0.50 -4.42
N CYS A 132 -9.71 -0.35 -4.24
CA CYS A 132 -8.72 -1.16 -4.96
C CYS A 132 -8.67 -2.59 -4.41
N GLN A 133 -9.18 -3.56 -5.18
CA GLN A 133 -9.23 -4.97 -4.79
C GLN A 133 -7.84 -5.56 -4.44
N ILE A 134 -6.80 -5.21 -5.21
CA ILE A 134 -5.42 -5.67 -4.97
C ILE A 134 -4.93 -5.18 -3.60
N CYS A 135 -5.22 -3.92 -3.25
CA CYS A 135 -4.90 -3.39 -1.94
C CYS A 135 -5.71 -4.04 -0.82
N GLN A 136 -7.02 -4.24 -1.01
CA GLN A 136 -7.88 -4.85 0.01
C GLN A 136 -7.52 -6.32 0.28
N TYR A 137 -7.05 -7.06 -0.73
CA TYR A 137 -6.62 -8.44 -0.56
C TYR A 137 -5.26 -8.56 0.14
N ASN A 138 -4.30 -7.69 -0.21
CA ASN A 138 -2.92 -7.82 0.27
C ASN A 138 -2.62 -7.03 1.55
N LYS A 139 -3.42 -6.03 1.91
CA LYS A 139 -3.19 -5.25 3.13
C LYS A 139 -3.72 -6.01 4.34
N TYR A 140 -2.82 -6.34 5.25
CA TYR A 140 -3.20 -6.79 6.59
C TYR A 140 -3.72 -5.60 7.40
N SER A 141 -4.64 -5.87 8.33
CA SER A 141 -5.10 -4.87 9.29
C SER A 141 -3.93 -4.47 10.20
N THR A 142 -3.60 -3.18 10.23
CA THR A 142 -2.67 -2.62 11.22
C THR A 142 -3.37 -2.18 12.50
N LEU A 143 -4.69 -2.39 12.60
CA LEU A 143 -5.41 -2.14 13.83
C LEU A 143 -5.05 -3.21 14.84
N SER A 144 -4.80 -2.80 16.08
CA SER A 144 -4.77 -3.74 17.20
C SER A 144 -6.08 -4.52 17.23
N PRO A 145 -6.05 -5.83 17.57
CA PRO A 145 -7.27 -6.58 17.82
C PRO A 145 -8.20 -5.77 18.73
N ALA A 146 -9.44 -5.57 18.29
CA ALA A 146 -10.40 -4.82 19.06
C ALA A 146 -10.81 -5.65 20.28
N GLY A 147 -10.86 -5.00 21.46
CA GLY A 147 -11.29 -5.61 22.72
C GLY A 147 -10.19 -5.71 23.76
N LEU A 148 -10.60 -5.96 25.00
CA LEU A 148 -9.70 -6.33 26.08
C LEU A 148 -9.34 -7.81 25.94
N LEU A 149 -8.13 -8.19 26.37
CA LEU A 149 -7.85 -9.60 26.63
C LEU A 149 -8.89 -10.11 27.62
N SER A 150 -9.51 -11.25 27.33
CA SER A 150 -10.44 -11.93 28.23
C SER A 150 -9.67 -13.03 28.96
N PRO A 151 -8.95 -12.72 30.06
CA PRO A 151 -8.19 -13.74 30.77
C PRO A 151 -9.14 -14.76 31.38
N LEU A 152 -8.68 -16.01 31.44
CA LEU A 152 -9.36 -17.05 32.21
C LEU A 152 -9.43 -16.63 33.70
N PRO A 153 -10.48 -17.01 34.43
CA PRO A 153 -10.57 -16.78 35.87
C PRO A 153 -9.32 -17.28 36.60
N ILE A 154 -8.98 -16.59 37.70
CA ILE A 154 -7.88 -16.99 38.58
C ILE A 154 -8.38 -18.18 39.42
N PRO A 155 -7.68 -19.33 39.41
CA PRO A 155 -8.06 -20.47 40.23
C PRO A 155 -7.93 -20.17 41.72
N THR A 156 -8.75 -20.80 42.56
CA THR A 156 -8.72 -20.60 44.02
C THR A 156 -8.00 -21.71 44.78
N GLN A 157 -7.66 -22.81 44.10
CA GLN A 157 -7.00 -23.97 44.67
C GLN A 157 -5.82 -24.39 43.81
N VAL A 158 -4.70 -24.76 44.46
CA VAL A 158 -3.53 -25.29 43.76
C VAL A 158 -3.92 -26.63 43.13
N TRP A 159 -3.51 -26.84 41.87
CA TRP A 159 -3.81 -28.02 41.06
C TRP A 159 -5.28 -28.16 40.62
N SER A 160 -6.12 -27.13 40.79
CA SER A 160 -7.47 -27.15 40.19
C SER A 160 -7.45 -26.87 38.69
N ASP A 161 -6.49 -26.07 38.24
CA ASP A 161 -6.34 -25.62 36.87
C ASP A 161 -4.88 -25.70 36.45
N ILE A 162 -4.60 -26.46 35.39
CA ILE A 162 -3.26 -26.60 34.84
C ILE A 162 -3.21 -26.08 33.40
N SER A 163 -2.05 -25.63 32.97
CA SER A 163 -1.73 -25.41 31.56
C SER A 163 -0.70 -26.44 31.09
N LEU A 164 -0.92 -26.96 29.89
CA LEU A 164 -0.03 -27.90 29.21
C LEU A 164 0.55 -27.22 27.97
N ASP A 165 1.86 -27.36 27.76
CA ASP A 165 2.54 -26.88 26.56
C ASP A 165 3.66 -27.85 26.15
N PHE A 166 4.09 -27.78 24.89
CA PHE A 166 5.17 -28.59 24.34
C PHE A 166 6.29 -27.69 23.82
N ILE A 167 7.49 -27.89 24.35
CA ILE A 167 8.70 -27.32 23.77
C ILE A 167 9.29 -28.38 22.85
N GLU A 168 9.15 -28.18 21.54
CA GLU A 168 9.60 -29.11 20.51
C GLU A 168 10.83 -28.58 19.75
N GLY A 169 11.47 -29.46 18.95
CA GLY A 169 12.60 -29.09 18.08
C GLY A 169 13.90 -28.84 18.84
N LEU A 170 14.05 -29.41 20.03
CA LEU A 170 15.28 -29.29 20.82
C LEU A 170 16.39 -30.18 20.25
N PRO A 171 17.67 -29.84 20.47
CA PRO A 171 18.76 -30.77 20.23
C PRO A 171 18.54 -32.07 20.98
N ILE A 172 18.76 -33.20 20.31
CA ILE A 172 18.56 -34.52 20.90
C ILE A 172 19.49 -34.69 22.10
N SER A 173 18.90 -34.92 23.27
CA SER A 173 19.62 -35.27 24.50
C SER A 173 19.09 -36.59 25.02
N HIS A 174 19.96 -37.59 25.13
CA HIS A 174 19.58 -38.95 25.54
C HIS A 174 18.40 -39.57 24.75
N GLY A 175 18.22 -39.17 23.49
CA GLY A 175 17.15 -39.66 22.63
C GLY A 175 15.79 -38.94 22.79
N PHE A 176 15.77 -37.82 23.52
CA PHE A 176 14.60 -36.95 23.69
C PHE A 176 14.86 -35.59 23.05
N ASP A 177 13.83 -35.04 22.43
CA ASP A 177 13.86 -33.77 21.67
C ASP A 177 12.66 -32.86 21.99
N VAL A 178 11.80 -33.28 22.94
CA VAL A 178 10.59 -32.57 23.34
C VAL A 178 10.50 -32.51 24.87
N ILE A 179 9.99 -31.41 25.38
CA ILE A 179 9.64 -31.26 26.80
C ILE A 179 8.14 -30.94 26.89
N LEU A 180 7.39 -31.79 27.58
CA LEU A 180 6.03 -31.50 28.04
C LEU A 180 6.13 -30.64 29.31
N VAL A 181 5.56 -29.45 29.25
CA VAL A 181 5.50 -28.50 30.35
C VAL A 181 4.11 -28.55 30.95
N VAL A 182 4.03 -28.89 32.24
CA VAL A 182 2.79 -28.89 33.03
C VAL A 182 2.91 -27.84 34.11
N VAL A 183 2.04 -26.83 34.11
CA VAL A 183 2.12 -25.73 35.08
C VAL A 183 0.79 -25.56 35.81
N ASP A 184 0.84 -25.55 37.15
CA ASP A 184 -0.29 -25.12 37.97
C ASP A 184 -0.55 -23.62 37.79
N ARG A 185 -1.77 -23.25 37.40
CA ARG A 185 -2.08 -21.85 37.03
C ARG A 185 -2.05 -20.91 38.22
N LEU A 186 -2.26 -21.40 39.46
CA LEU A 186 -2.28 -20.58 40.68
C LEU A 186 -0.89 -20.37 41.26
N SER A 187 -0.19 -21.44 41.65
CA SER A 187 1.12 -21.40 42.30
C SER A 187 2.29 -21.19 41.35
N LYS A 188 2.07 -21.41 40.04
CA LYS A 188 3.12 -21.44 39.00
C LYS A 188 4.15 -22.55 39.16
N TYR A 189 3.88 -23.55 40.01
CA TYR A 189 4.71 -24.74 40.08
C TYR A 189 4.65 -25.51 38.75
N ALA A 190 5.80 -25.95 38.26
CA ALA A 190 5.93 -26.53 36.93
C ALA A 190 6.66 -27.88 36.95
N HIS A 191 6.16 -28.83 36.16
CA HIS A 191 6.84 -30.08 35.83
C HIS A 191 7.31 -30.05 34.38
N PHE A 192 8.52 -30.55 34.15
CA PHE A 192 9.14 -30.66 32.83
C PHE A 192 9.40 -32.13 32.55
N LEU A 193 8.65 -32.71 31.63
CA LEU A 193 8.67 -34.15 31.33
C LEU A 193 9.26 -34.37 29.94
N SER A 194 10.28 -35.23 29.83
CA SER A 194 10.94 -35.51 28.56
C SER A 194 10.09 -36.41 27.65
N LEU A 195 9.93 -36.00 26.39
CA LEU A 195 9.27 -36.74 25.32
C LEU A 195 10.17 -36.86 24.09
N LYS A 196 9.84 -37.81 23.22
CA LYS A 196 10.53 -38.03 21.96
C LYS A 196 9.54 -38.13 20.81
N HIS A 197 9.85 -37.57 19.65
CA HIS A 197 9.02 -37.79 18.47
C HIS A 197 9.18 -39.20 17.89
N PRO A 198 8.11 -39.76 17.29
CA PRO A 198 6.73 -39.31 17.40
C PRO A 198 6.12 -39.76 18.75
N PHE A 199 5.40 -38.86 19.42
CA PHE A 199 4.56 -39.19 20.56
C PHE A 199 3.08 -39.11 20.16
N THR A 200 2.22 -39.76 20.93
CA THR A 200 0.76 -39.78 20.73
C THR A 200 0.06 -39.18 21.95
N ALA A 201 -1.20 -38.78 21.80
CA ALA A 201 -2.02 -38.35 22.94
C ALA A 201 -2.05 -39.40 24.06
N LYS A 202 -2.07 -40.69 23.69
CA LYS A 202 -2.02 -41.80 24.65
C LYS A 202 -0.72 -41.81 25.45
N SER A 203 0.44 -41.73 24.79
CA SER A 203 1.73 -41.74 25.49
C SER A 203 1.93 -40.51 26.36
N VAL A 204 1.39 -39.35 25.94
CA VAL A 204 1.36 -38.12 26.75
C VAL A 204 0.51 -38.31 28.00
N ALA A 205 -0.69 -38.88 27.86
CA ALA A 205 -1.58 -39.13 28.99
C ALA A 205 -0.99 -40.16 29.98
N GLU A 206 -0.36 -41.22 29.48
CA GLU A 206 0.34 -42.21 30.31
C GLU A 206 1.49 -41.57 31.08
N LEU A 207 2.28 -40.71 30.44
CA LEU A 207 3.36 -39.97 31.09
C LEU A 207 2.82 -38.98 32.14
N PHE A 208 1.73 -38.29 31.81
CA PHE A 208 1.09 -37.35 32.72
C PHE A 208 0.60 -38.04 33.99
N ILE A 209 -0.15 -39.14 33.88
CA ILE A 209 -0.68 -39.90 35.03
C ILE A 209 0.45 -40.48 35.90
N LYS A 210 1.61 -40.78 35.28
CA LYS A 210 2.75 -41.37 35.97
C LYS A 210 3.53 -40.34 36.79
N GLU A 211 3.64 -39.10 36.31
CA GLU A 211 4.60 -38.10 36.83
C GLU A 211 3.94 -36.90 37.53
N ILE A 212 2.62 -36.72 37.38
CA ILE A 212 1.80 -35.65 37.97
C ILE A 212 0.77 -36.28 38.90
#